data_AF-A0AAJ0AB24-F1
#
_entry.id   AF-A0AAJ0AB24-F1
#
_cell.length_a   1.000
_cell.length_b   1.000
_cell.length_c   1.000
_cell.angle_alpha   90.00
_cell.angle_beta   90.00
_cell.angle_gamma   90.00
#
_symmetry.space_group_name_H-M   'P 1'
#
loop_
_entity.id
_entity.type
_entity.pdbx_description
1 polymer ?
#
loop_
_entity_poly.entity_id
_entity_poly.type
_entity_poly.pdbx_seq_one_letter_code
_entity_poly.pdbx_strand_id
1 'polypeptide(L)'
;MDAPKPDLITRRKRDRTNENFEKARENMMWRCDEISRRYQSDVYIVLRRRHKHYEYSSTNDPAWPISRADMVGIFLASLCIA
;
A
#
# COMPACT_ATOMS: atom_id res chain seq x y z
N MET A 1 -53.88 0.35 -11.97
CA MET A 1 -52.61 -0.04 -12.60
C MET A 1 -51.75 1.19 -12.63
N ASP A 2 -50.80 1.31 -11.71
CA ASP A 2 -49.92 2.48 -11.64
C ASP A 2 -48.86 2.40 -12.73
N ALA A 3 -48.70 3.50 -13.47
CA ALA A 3 -47.72 3.62 -14.53
C ALA A 3 -46.28 3.56 -13.97
N PRO A 4 -45.30 3.00 -14.71
CA PRO A 4 -43.92 2.95 -14.25
C PRO A 4 -43.33 4.37 -14.20
N LYS A 5 -42.71 4.73 -13.06
CA LYS A 5 -42.05 6.04 -12.91
C LYS A 5 -40.78 6.11 -13.80
N PRO A 6 -40.61 7.16 -14.62
CA PRO A 6 -39.49 7.28 -15.54
C PRO A 6 -38.31 7.99 -14.87
N ASP A 7 -37.59 7.31 -13.97
CA ASP A 7 -36.37 7.87 -13.39
C ASP A 7 -35.27 6.83 -13.14
N LEU A 8 -35.16 5.82 -14.01
CA LEU A 8 -34.02 4.90 -14.03
C LEU A 8 -33.15 5.01 -15.28
N ILE A 9 -33.28 6.11 -16.04
CA ILE A 9 -32.28 6.47 -17.07
C ILE A 9 -31.05 7.05 -16.35
N THR A 10 -30.33 6.13 -15.71
CA THR A 10 -28.86 6.11 -15.58
C THR A 10 -28.22 7.46 -15.25
N ARG A 11 -28.37 7.91 -14.00
CA ARG A 11 -27.40 8.83 -13.41
C ARG A 11 -26.06 8.09 -13.39
N ARG A 12 -25.23 8.25 -14.44
CA ARG A 12 -23.87 7.66 -14.50
C ARG A 12 -23.16 8.09 -13.23
N LYS A 13 -22.99 7.16 -12.29
CA LYS A 13 -22.28 7.39 -11.03
C LYS A 13 -20.89 7.87 -11.42
N ARG A 14 -20.48 9.05 -10.93
CA ARG A 14 -19.16 9.63 -11.23
C ARG A 14 -18.08 8.59 -10.94
N ASP A 15 -17.14 8.42 -11.86
CA ASP A 15 -15.97 7.58 -11.62
C ASP A 15 -15.10 8.23 -10.51
N ARG A 16 -15.09 7.60 -9.34
CA ARG A 16 -14.30 8.00 -8.17
C ARG A 16 -13.07 7.12 -7.97
N THR A 17 -12.67 6.34 -8.97
CA THR A 17 -11.57 5.37 -8.83
C THR A 17 -10.27 6.05 -8.42
N ASN A 18 -10.01 7.28 -8.90
CA ASN A 18 -8.80 8.01 -8.49
C ASN A 18 -8.86 8.51 -7.06
N GLU A 19 -9.98 9.13 -6.66
CA GLU A 19 -10.21 9.61 -5.29
C GLU A 19 -10.14 8.45 -4.29
N ASN A 20 -10.77 7.33 -4.62
CA ASN A 20 -10.77 6.12 -3.79
C ASN A 20 -9.36 5.54 -3.67
N PHE A 21 -8.59 5.53 -4.76
CA PHE A 21 -7.20 5.07 -4.71
C PHE A 21 -6.35 5.94 -3.80
N GLU A 22 -6.47 7.26 -3.90
CA GLU A 22 -5.67 8.18 -3.08
C GLU A 22 -5.95 7.96 -1.59
N LYS A 23 -7.24 7.88 -1.22
CA LYS A 23 -7.66 7.56 0.15
C LYS A 23 -7.15 6.20 0.61
N ALA A 24 -7.21 5.17 -0.25
CA ALA A 24 -6.72 3.84 0.09
C ALA A 24 -5.19 3.85 0.31
N ARG A 25 -4.45 4.58 -0.52
CA ARG A 25 -3.00 4.75 -0.39
C ARG A 25 -2.65 5.46 0.93
N GLU A 26 -3.30 6.59 1.22
CA GLU A 26 -3.06 7.34 2.46
C GLU A 26 -3.38 6.52 3.72
N ASN A 27 -4.52 5.83 3.72
CA ASN A 27 -4.89 4.93 4.82
C ASN A 27 -3.89 3.77 5.00
N MET A 28 -3.28 3.30 3.91
CA MET A 28 -2.23 2.28 3.99
C MET A 28 -0.97 2.84 4.67
N MET A 29 -0.51 4.02 4.23
CA MET A 29 0.68 4.66 4.82
C MET A 29 0.49 4.90 6.33
N TRP A 30 -0.68 5.39 6.73
CA TRP A 30 -1.02 5.61 8.13
C TRP A 30 -0.97 4.30 8.96
N ARG A 31 -1.45 3.18 8.41
CA ARG A 31 -1.37 1.88 9.08
C ARG A 31 0.06 1.36 9.19
N CYS A 32 0.87 1.51 8.15
CA CYS A 32 2.29 1.13 8.18
C CYS A 32 3.03 1.91 9.27
N ASP A 33 2.73 3.20 9.38
CA ASP A 33 3.27 4.09 10.41
C ASP A 33 2.80 3.72 11.82
N GLU A 34 1.53 3.35 12.00
CA GLU A 34 1.03 2.82 13.28
C GLU A 34 1.75 1.53 13.68
N ILE A 35 1.90 0.58 12.75
CA ILE A 35 2.63 -0.69 12.97
C ILE A 35 4.07 -0.40 13.41
N SER A 36 4.77 0.47 12.68
CA SER A 36 6.15 0.84 12.99
C SER A 36 6.27 1.40 14.41
N ARG A 37 5.44 2.38 14.77
CA ARG A 37 5.48 2.98 16.12
C ARG A 37 5.08 2.02 17.23
N ARG A 38 4.05 1.20 17.00
CA ARG A 38 3.47 0.34 18.05
C ARG A 38 4.34 -0.87 18.35
N TYR A 39 5.00 -1.41 17.34
CA TYR A 39 5.76 -2.66 17.46
C TYR A 39 7.27 -2.47 17.27
N GLN A 40 7.73 -1.22 17.12
CA GLN A 40 9.15 -0.89 16.90
C GLN A 40 9.72 -1.65 15.70
N SER A 41 8.90 -1.78 14.65
CA SER A 41 9.27 -2.49 13.43
C SER A 41 9.65 -1.52 12.32
N ASP A 42 10.64 -1.89 11.52
CA ASP A 42 10.91 -1.21 10.26
C ASP A 42 9.98 -1.69 9.16
N VAL A 43 9.36 -0.74 8.45
CA VAL A 43 8.37 -0.98 7.41
C VAL A 43 8.80 -0.21 6.15
N TYR A 44 8.86 -0.94 5.04
CA TYR A 44 9.08 -0.36 3.72
C TYR A 44 8.00 -0.84 2.76
N ILE A 45 7.33 0.09 2.07
CA ILE A 45 6.33 -0.25 1.07
C ILE A 45 6.49 0.59 -0.20
N VAL A 46 6.28 -0.07 -1.34
CA VAL A 46 6.20 0.57 -2.66
C VAL A 46 4.87 0.23 -3.29
N LEU A 47 4.08 1.25 -3.63
CA LEU A 47 2.89 1.11 -4.44
C LEU A 47 3.13 1.65 -5.84
N ARG A 48 2.75 0.89 -6.86
CA ARG A 48 2.84 1.32 -8.27
C ARG A 48 1.46 1.31 -8.92
N ARG A 49 1.07 2.43 -9.54
CA ARG A 49 -0.18 2.54 -10.31
C ARG A 49 0.01 3.49 -11.49
N ARG A 50 -0.37 3.05 -12.70
CA ARG A 50 -0.33 3.87 -13.93
C ARG A 50 1.00 4.62 -14.08
N HIS A 51 2.11 3.90 -13.97
CA HIS A 51 3.48 4.43 -14.09
C HIS A 51 3.93 5.40 -12.98
N LYS A 52 3.10 5.67 -11.97
CA LYS A 52 3.52 6.38 -10.75
C LYS A 52 3.96 5.38 -9.69
N HIS A 53 5.03 5.72 -8.98
CA HIS A 53 5.46 5.04 -7.76
C HIS A 53 5.16 5.92 -6.55
N TYR A 54 4.81 5.27 -5.45
CA TYR A 54 4.59 5.87 -4.14
C TYR A 54 5.35 5.04 -3.14
N GLU A 55 6.13 5.69 -2.30
CA GLU A 55 7.05 5.04 -1.38
C GLU A 55 6.80 5.54 0.03
N TYR A 56 6.93 4.62 0.98
CA TYR A 56 6.98 4.94 2.40
C TYR A 56 8.08 4.08 3.03
N SER A 57 8.89 4.73 3.86
CA SER A 57 9.87 4.10 4.73
C SER A 57 9.67 4.63 6.14
N SER A 58 9.61 3.74 7.12
CA SER A 58 9.57 4.13 8.54
C SER A 58 10.92 4.60 9.09
N THR A 59 12.01 4.31 8.36
CA THR A 59 13.38 4.65 8.75
C THR A 59 14.07 5.43 7.63
N ASN A 60 15.05 6.23 8.04
CA ASN A 60 15.95 6.96 7.14
C ASN A 60 17.29 6.22 6.96
N ASP A 61 17.40 4.97 7.43
CA ASP A 61 18.58 4.15 7.22
C ASP A 61 18.78 3.89 5.72
N PRO A 62 19.91 4.33 5.12
CA PRO A 62 20.18 4.10 3.70
C PRO A 62 20.43 2.62 3.35
N ALA A 63 20.72 1.76 4.34
CA ALA A 63 20.81 0.32 4.13
C ALA A 63 19.43 -0.37 4.10
N TRP A 64 18.36 0.39 4.37
CA TRP A 64 16.97 -0.06 4.35
C TRP A 64 16.22 0.52 3.12
N PRO A 65 15.35 -0.27 2.46
CA PRO A 65 15.11 -1.69 2.67
C PRO A 65 16.29 -2.53 2.18
N ILE A 66 16.53 -3.65 2.87
CA ILE A 66 17.49 -4.65 2.43
C ILE A 66 17.05 -5.13 1.03
N SER A 67 17.99 -5.21 0.09
CA SER A 67 17.66 -5.65 -1.26
C SER A 67 17.14 -7.10 -1.23
N ARG A 68 16.33 -7.50 -2.23
CA ARG A 68 15.86 -8.90 -2.30
C ARG A 68 17.02 -9.90 -2.37
N ALA A 69 18.12 -9.54 -3.01
CA ALA A 69 19.32 -10.38 -3.07
C ALA A 69 19.94 -10.55 -1.68
N ASP A 70 20.04 -9.45 -0.93
CA ASP A 70 20.62 -9.44 0.41
C ASP A 70 19.72 -10.15 1.44
N MET A 71 18.39 -10.07 1.30
CA MET A 71 17.45 -10.83 2.13
C MET A 71 17.68 -12.35 2.01
N VAL A 72 17.81 -12.86 0.78
CA VAL A 72 18.06 -14.30 0.55
C VAL A 72 19.42 -14.73 1.15
N GLY A 73 20.44 -13.86 1.06
CA GLY A 73 21.76 -14.12 1.64
C GLY A 73 21.74 -14.25 3.18
N ILE A 74 20.96 -13.40 3.87
CA ILE A 74 20.83 -13.44 5.34
C ILE A 74 20.18 -14.74 5.82
N PHE A 75 19.09 -15.18 5.17
CA PHE A 75 18.42 -16.44 5.53
C PHE A 75 19.33 -17.67 5.40
N LEU A 76 20.23 -17.69 4.40
CA LEU A 76 21.18 -18.78 4.21
C LEU A 76 22.32 -18.74 5.23
N ALA A 77 22.82 -17.56 5.59
CA ALA A 77 23.84 -17.40 6.62
C ALA A 77 23.34 -17.84 8.00
N SER A 78 22.06 -17.60 8.33
CA SER A 78 21.45 -18.03 9.59
C SER A 78 21.20 -19.54 9.68
N LEU A 79 21.06 -20.25 8.55
CA LEU A 79 20.94 -21.71 8.53
C LEU A 79 22.29 -22.43 8.68
N CYS A 80 23.41 -21.77 8.37
CA CYS A 80 24.74 -22.37 8.44
C CYS A 80 25.41 -22.25 9.82
N ILE A 81 24.72 -21.70 10.83
CA ILE A 81 25.21 -21.59 12.22
C ILE A 81 24.44 -22.55 13.16
N ALA A 82 23.52 -23.37 12.64
CA ALA A 82 22.79 -24.40 13.39
C ALA A 82 23.36 -25.81 13.19
#